data_AF-A0A961YEN3-F1
#
_entry.id   AF-A0A961YEN3-F1
#
_cell.length_a   1.000
_cell.length_b   1.000
_cell.length_c   1.000
_cell.angle_alpha   90.00
_cell.angle_beta   90.00
_cell.angle_gamma   90.00
#
_symmetry.space_group_name_H-M   'P 1'
#
loop_
_entity.id
_entity.type
_entity.pdbx_description
1 polymer ?
#
loop_
_entity_poly.entity_id
_entity_poly.type
_entity_poly.pdbx_seq_one_letter_code
_entity_poly.pdbx_strand_id
1 'polypeptide(L)'
;MTALASHGSVAVNRAMQFAKIGVLAVSVAAAVPTARNLYYSWSTGVPFNQVEHRLTQASLWEKNFDCRIDYRALTTSSNSTVEVGSCRKTGDISIRVSSQGQTNYEWIAFEQLPKPATQSVGLLDLFISSAYAGELPVRNTQTPQSQPIRVAQGMEVVCQSKTKDTIVRIVKDGGKCFRETVSLFKGSVEKREAVPCNTQCGAG
;
A
#
# COMPACT_ATOMS: atom_id res chain seq x y z
N MET A 1 -53.28 43.30 -26.37
CA MET A 1 -52.70 41.95 -26.23
C MET A 1 -51.19 42.07 -26.11
N THR A 2 -50.62 42.26 -24.91
CA THR A 2 -49.16 42.21 -24.69
C THR A 2 -48.84 42.27 -23.20
N ALA A 3 -48.88 41.14 -22.50
CA ALA A 3 -48.43 41.05 -21.10
C ALA A 3 -47.97 39.62 -20.70
N LEU A 4 -47.39 38.85 -21.63
CA LEU A 4 -46.90 37.48 -21.31
C LEU A 4 -45.40 37.27 -21.57
N ALA A 5 -44.68 38.25 -22.13
CA ALA A 5 -43.26 38.07 -22.50
C ALA A 5 -42.25 38.45 -21.40
N SER A 6 -42.66 39.14 -20.32
CA SER A 6 -41.72 39.69 -19.32
C SER A 6 -41.25 38.67 -18.26
N HIS A 7 -41.95 37.55 -18.09
CA HIS A 7 -41.61 36.56 -17.06
C HIS A 7 -40.56 35.53 -17.52
N GLY A 8 -40.46 35.27 -18.83
CA GLY A 8 -39.48 34.32 -19.39
C GLY A 8 -38.04 34.82 -19.33
N SER A 9 -37.80 36.10 -19.60
CA SER A 9 -36.46 36.69 -19.64
C SER A 9 -35.79 36.75 -18.26
N VAL A 10 -36.56 37.04 -17.20
CA VAL A 10 -36.04 37.10 -15.81
C VAL A 10 -35.72 35.70 -15.27
N ALA A 11 -36.55 34.70 -15.58
CA ALA A 11 -36.33 33.32 -15.18
C ALA A 11 -35.10 32.70 -15.87
N VAL A 12 -34.93 32.96 -17.18
CA VAL A 12 -33.77 32.51 -17.95
C VAL A 12 -32.47 33.16 -17.45
N ASN A 13 -32.51 34.45 -17.08
CA ASN A 13 -31.33 35.13 -16.55
C ASN A 13 -30.92 34.58 -15.16
N ARG A 14 -31.88 34.27 -14.29
CA ARG A 14 -31.61 33.62 -12.99
C ARG A 14 -31.05 32.20 -13.17
N ALA A 15 -31.66 31.37 -14.03
CA ALA A 15 -31.17 30.03 -14.33
C ALA A 15 -29.75 30.05 -14.89
N MET A 16 -29.44 31.01 -15.77
CA MET A 16 -28.09 31.19 -16.31
C MET A 16 -27.07 31.63 -15.25
N GLN A 17 -27.46 32.45 -14.27
CA GLN A 17 -26.58 32.81 -13.15
C GLN A 17 -26.28 31.61 -12.23
N PHE A 18 -27.30 30.80 -11.91
CA PHE A 18 -27.09 29.56 -11.16
C PHE A 18 -26.20 28.57 -11.90
N ALA A 19 -26.37 28.43 -13.22
CA ALA A 19 -25.51 27.61 -14.05
C ALA A 19 -24.05 28.08 -14.02
N LYS A 20 -23.80 29.40 -14.13
CA LYS A 20 -22.45 29.97 -14.04
C LYS A 20 -21.79 29.69 -12.68
N ILE A 21 -22.52 29.90 -11.58
CA ILE A 21 -22.03 29.61 -10.23
C ILE A 21 -21.76 28.10 -10.07
N GLY A 22 -22.65 27.25 -10.59
CA GLY A 22 -22.48 25.81 -10.60
C GLY A 22 -21.21 25.37 -11.32
N VAL A 23 -20.95 25.91 -12.53
CA VAL A 23 -19.73 25.59 -13.29
C VAL A 23 -18.48 26.04 -12.54
N LEU A 24 -18.47 27.23 -11.94
CA LEU A 24 -17.36 27.70 -11.11
C LEU A 24 -17.12 26.79 -9.90
N ALA A 25 -18.19 26.43 -9.18
CA ALA A 25 -18.10 25.55 -8.01
C ALA A 25 -17.54 24.17 -8.39
N VAL A 26 -18.02 23.57 -9.48
CA VAL A 26 -17.52 22.28 -9.98
C VAL A 26 -16.05 22.39 -10.39
N SER A 27 -15.65 23.49 -11.03
CA SER A 27 -14.27 23.71 -11.46
C SER A 27 -13.30 23.81 -10.29
N VAL A 28 -13.67 24.56 -9.25
CA VAL A 28 -12.88 24.65 -8.01
C VAL A 28 -12.83 23.30 -7.31
N ALA A 29 -13.97 22.62 -7.16
CA ALA A 29 -14.02 21.31 -6.51
C ALA A 29 -13.15 20.25 -7.23
N ALA A 30 -13.15 20.27 -8.57
CA ALA A 30 -12.33 19.37 -9.38
C ALA A 30 -10.81 19.64 -9.25
N ALA A 31 -10.40 20.87 -8.89
CA ALA A 31 -9.00 21.23 -8.72
C ALA A 31 -8.43 20.84 -7.33
N VAL A 32 -9.28 20.56 -6.34
CA VAL A 32 -8.86 20.26 -4.95
C VAL A 32 -7.91 19.06 -4.86
N PRO A 33 -8.19 17.88 -5.47
CA PRO A 33 -7.29 16.74 -5.37
C PRO A 33 -5.90 17.01 -5.95
N THR A 34 -5.84 17.74 -7.07
CA THR A 34 -4.58 18.14 -7.71
C THR A 34 -3.76 19.05 -6.81
N ALA A 35 -4.38 20.07 -6.21
CA ALA A 35 -3.70 20.97 -5.28
C ALA A 35 -3.20 20.22 -4.03
N ARG A 36 -4.02 19.31 -3.48
CA ARG A 36 -3.63 18.46 -2.35
C ARG A 36 -2.44 17.56 -2.70
N ASN A 37 -2.47 16.89 -3.85
CA ASN A 37 -1.39 16.00 -4.28
C ASN A 37 -0.11 16.77 -4.57
N LEU A 38 -0.22 17.98 -5.11
CA LEU A 38 0.93 18.85 -5.33
C LEU A 38 1.57 19.25 -4.00
N TYR A 39 0.75 19.62 -3.01
CA TYR A 39 1.22 19.95 -1.67
C TYR A 39 1.98 18.80 -1.02
N TYR A 40 1.42 17.58 -1.03
CA TYR A 40 2.09 16.41 -0.45
C TYR A 40 3.33 16.00 -1.23
N SER A 41 3.29 16.06 -2.56
CA SER A 41 4.46 15.77 -3.40
C SER A 41 5.63 16.69 -3.04
N TRP A 42 5.34 17.98 -2.87
CA TRP A 42 6.33 18.99 -2.50
C TRP A 42 6.84 18.82 -1.07
N SER A 43 5.96 18.60 -0.08
CA SER A 43 6.35 18.53 1.33
C SER A 43 7.05 17.22 1.72
N THR A 44 6.68 16.10 1.11
CA THR A 44 7.22 14.76 1.45
C THR A 44 8.31 14.28 0.49
N GLY A 45 8.49 14.97 -0.65
CA GLY A 45 9.41 14.55 -1.71
C GLY A 45 8.97 13.30 -2.46
N VAL A 46 7.70 12.90 -2.35
CA VAL A 46 7.10 11.78 -3.10
C VAL A 46 6.72 12.26 -4.51
N PRO A 47 6.99 11.49 -5.58
CA PRO A 47 6.54 11.83 -6.92
C PRO A 47 5.02 12.05 -7.01
N PHE A 48 4.57 13.08 -7.73
CA PHE A 48 3.16 13.47 -7.81
C PHE A 48 2.23 12.30 -8.19
N ASN A 49 2.66 11.44 -9.10
CA ASN A 49 1.90 10.27 -9.56
C ASN A 49 1.79 9.13 -8.53
N GLN A 50 2.54 9.19 -7.43
CA GLN A 50 2.54 8.16 -6.39
C GLN A 50 1.91 8.63 -5.07
N VAL A 51 1.50 9.91 -4.95
CA VAL A 51 1.06 10.50 -3.68
C VAL A 51 -0.10 9.73 -3.07
N GLU A 52 -1.17 9.46 -3.81
CA GLU A 52 -2.35 8.72 -3.29
C GLU A 52 -1.97 7.33 -2.78
N HIS A 53 -1.14 6.59 -3.54
CA HIS A 53 -0.64 5.28 -3.12
C HIS A 53 0.20 5.41 -1.84
N ARG A 54 1.11 6.37 -1.75
CA ARG A 54 1.97 6.58 -0.56
C ARG A 54 1.20 7.07 0.67
N LEU A 55 0.15 7.87 0.49
CA LEU A 55 -0.76 8.25 1.58
C LEU A 55 -1.54 7.04 2.09
N THR A 56 -1.96 6.15 1.19
CA THR A 56 -2.60 4.87 1.55
C THR A 56 -1.62 3.95 2.28
N GLN A 57 -0.37 3.88 1.84
CA GLN A 57 0.69 3.14 2.54
C GLN A 57 0.93 3.69 3.94
N ALA A 58 1.00 5.01 4.08
CA ALA A 58 1.17 5.68 5.37
C ALA A 58 0.01 5.37 6.33
N SER A 59 -1.24 5.34 5.85
CA SER A 59 -2.38 4.98 6.69
C SER A 59 -2.37 3.50 7.10
N LEU A 60 -1.91 2.59 6.23
CA LEU A 60 -1.72 1.18 6.59
C LEU A 60 -0.61 0.97 7.62
N TRP A 61 0.47 1.74 7.52
CA TRP A 61 1.52 1.77 8.54
C TRP A 61 0.97 2.19 9.90
N GLU A 62 0.15 3.24 9.95
CA GLU A 62 -0.47 3.72 11.18
C GLU A 62 -1.48 2.71 11.74
N LYS A 63 -2.32 2.13 10.87
CA LYS A 63 -3.30 1.11 11.24
C LYS A 63 -2.65 -0.11 11.89
N ASN A 64 -1.47 -0.51 11.38
CA ASN A 64 -0.76 -1.73 11.82
C ASN A 64 0.43 -1.42 12.75
N PHE A 65 0.45 -0.23 13.34
CA PHE A 65 1.60 0.25 14.10
C PHE A 65 1.89 -0.55 15.39
N ASP A 66 0.93 -1.29 15.91
CA ASP A 66 1.07 -2.08 17.14
C ASP A 66 1.27 -3.58 16.85
N CYS A 67 1.39 -3.97 15.58
CA CYS A 67 1.52 -5.36 15.18
C CYS A 67 2.97 -5.85 15.30
N ARG A 68 3.15 -6.99 15.98
CA ARG A 68 4.39 -7.78 15.88
C ARG A 68 4.32 -8.67 14.64
N ILE A 69 5.24 -8.46 13.71
CA ILE A 69 5.26 -9.14 12.42
C ILE A 69 6.41 -10.14 12.39
N ASP A 70 6.06 -11.40 12.15
CA ASP A 70 6.99 -12.50 11.89
C ASP A 70 7.11 -12.64 10.36
N TYR A 71 8.27 -12.27 9.80
CA TYR A 71 8.49 -12.33 8.37
C TYR A 71 9.04 -13.69 7.93
N ARG A 72 8.62 -14.13 6.75
CA ARG A 72 9.16 -15.31 6.06
C ARG A 72 9.91 -14.86 4.82
N ALA A 73 11.18 -15.22 4.73
CA ALA A 73 12.06 -14.82 3.64
C ALA A 73 11.98 -15.79 2.46
N LEU A 74 11.91 -15.22 1.26
CA LEU A 74 11.94 -15.86 -0.04
C LEU A 74 13.06 -15.21 -0.85
N THR A 75 14.07 -15.99 -1.24
CA THR A 75 15.13 -15.48 -2.12
C THR A 75 14.73 -15.74 -3.57
N THR A 76 14.77 -14.70 -4.40
CA THR A 76 14.50 -14.79 -5.84
C THR A 76 15.76 -15.23 -6.59
N SER A 77 15.57 -15.71 -7.82
CA SER A 77 16.68 -16.04 -8.74
C SER A 77 17.58 -14.85 -9.09
N SER A 78 17.09 -13.62 -8.90
CA SER A 78 17.82 -12.37 -9.10
C SER A 78 18.63 -11.89 -7.88
N ASN A 79 18.82 -12.75 -6.87
CA ASN A 79 19.47 -12.40 -5.60
C ASN A 79 18.78 -11.24 -4.84
N SER A 80 17.48 -11.09 -5.04
CA SER A 80 16.64 -10.19 -4.24
C SER A 80 15.98 -11.02 -3.14
N THR A 81 15.85 -10.44 -1.94
CA THR A 81 15.18 -11.09 -0.83
C THR A 81 13.83 -10.41 -0.61
N VAL A 82 12.77 -11.21 -0.72
CA VAL A 82 11.40 -10.78 -0.43
C VAL A 82 10.99 -11.42 0.88
N GLU A 83 10.66 -10.63 1.88
CA GLU A 83 10.18 -11.11 3.17
C GLU A 83 8.72 -10.70 3.34
N VAL A 84 7.87 -11.65 3.72
CA VAL A 84 6.43 -11.41 3.86
C VAL A 84 5.98 -11.81 5.26
N GLY A 85 5.23 -10.93 5.91
CA GLY A 85 4.56 -11.20 7.19
C GLY A 85 3.16 -10.59 7.20
N SER A 86 2.35 -10.94 8.19
CA SER A 86 1.00 -10.39 8.34
C SER A 86 0.74 -9.92 9.76
N CYS A 87 -0.07 -8.87 9.89
CA CYS A 87 -0.56 -8.44 11.20
C CYS A 87 -1.68 -9.39 11.65
N ARG A 88 -1.50 -10.01 12.82
CA ARG A 88 -2.50 -10.94 13.37
C ARG A 88 -3.84 -10.30 13.75
N LYS A 89 -3.86 -8.98 13.98
CA LYS A 89 -5.07 -8.25 14.40
C LYS A 89 -5.96 -7.86 13.22
N THR A 90 -5.35 -7.38 12.13
CA THR A 90 -6.07 -6.83 10.97
C THR A 90 -6.09 -7.80 9.79
N GLY A 91 -5.14 -8.73 9.72
CA GLY A 91 -4.92 -9.57 8.54
C GLY A 91 -4.12 -8.88 7.42
N ASP A 92 -3.77 -7.59 7.58
CA ASP A 92 -3.00 -6.85 6.59
C ASP A 92 -1.60 -7.44 6.45
N ILE A 93 -1.07 -7.44 5.22
CA ILE A 93 0.19 -8.07 4.87
C ILE A 93 1.27 -7.00 4.75
N SER A 94 2.43 -7.22 5.37
CA SER A 94 3.62 -6.40 5.15
C SER A 94 4.63 -7.18 4.33
N ILE A 95 5.10 -6.55 3.26
CA ILE A 95 6.10 -7.07 2.34
C ILE A 95 7.33 -6.18 2.47
N ARG A 96 8.48 -6.81 2.67
CA ARG A 96 9.78 -6.19 2.62
C ARG A 96 10.52 -6.71 1.41
N VAL A 97 11.02 -5.81 0.57
CA VAL A 97 11.85 -6.17 -0.58
C VAL A 97 13.23 -5.57 -0.38
N SER A 98 14.24 -6.43 -0.37
CA SER A 98 15.65 -6.05 -0.31
C SER A 98 16.32 -6.41 -1.62
N SER A 99 16.84 -5.41 -2.34
CA SER A 99 17.55 -5.60 -3.60
C SER A 99 18.65 -4.55 -3.77
N GLN A 100 19.84 -4.98 -4.18
CA GLN A 100 20.99 -4.10 -4.46
C GLN A 100 21.31 -3.10 -3.32
N GLY A 101 21.17 -3.54 -2.06
CA GLY A 101 21.42 -2.71 -0.88
C GLY A 101 20.29 -1.75 -0.50
N GLN A 102 19.22 -1.65 -1.28
CA GLN A 102 18.02 -0.90 -0.92
C GLN A 102 16.98 -1.83 -0.32
N THR A 103 16.33 -1.37 0.75
CA THR A 103 15.24 -2.08 1.41
C THR A 103 13.99 -1.20 1.42
N ASN A 104 12.89 -1.71 0.88
CA ASN A 104 11.60 -1.04 0.86
C ASN A 104 10.54 -1.91 1.50
N TYR A 105 9.58 -1.28 2.16
CA TYR A 105 8.42 -1.93 2.74
C TYR A 105 7.15 -1.44 2.08
N GLU A 106 6.21 -2.36 1.94
CA GLU A 106 4.88 -2.12 1.41
C GLU A 106 3.86 -2.90 2.23
N TRP A 107 2.74 -2.27 2.54
CA TRP A 107 1.60 -2.88 3.17
C TRP A 107 0.50 -3.11 2.14
N ILE A 108 -0.13 -4.28 2.22
CA ILE A 108 -1.30 -4.63 1.44
C ILE A 108 -2.44 -4.83 2.43
N ALA A 109 -3.49 -4.02 2.28
CA ALA A 109 -4.69 -4.18 3.06
C ALA A 109 -5.33 -5.53 2.74
N PHE A 110 -5.77 -6.28 3.76
CA PHE A 110 -6.39 -7.58 3.54
C PHE A 110 -7.60 -7.50 2.60
N GLU A 111 -8.36 -6.40 2.67
CA GLU A 111 -9.57 -6.18 1.88
C GLU A 111 -9.28 -5.91 0.40
N GLN A 112 -8.06 -5.52 0.06
CA GLN A 112 -7.61 -5.28 -1.32
C GLN A 112 -7.15 -6.57 -2.01
N LEU A 113 -6.95 -7.65 -1.25
CA LEU A 113 -6.59 -8.93 -1.84
C LEU A 113 -7.76 -9.43 -2.68
N PRO A 114 -7.49 -9.99 -3.87
CA PRO A 114 -8.52 -10.65 -4.67
C PRO A 114 -9.21 -11.69 -3.78
N LYS A 115 -10.49 -11.46 -3.45
CA LYS A 115 -11.27 -12.47 -2.74
C LYS A 115 -11.29 -13.70 -3.64
N PRO A 116 -10.99 -14.91 -3.13
CA PRO A 116 -11.20 -16.12 -3.91
C PRO A 116 -12.62 -16.05 -4.42
N ALA A 117 -12.79 -16.19 -5.74
CA ALA A 117 -14.10 -16.10 -6.38
C ALA A 117 -15.02 -17.07 -5.64
N THR A 118 -15.87 -16.51 -4.77
CA THR A 118 -17.00 -17.26 -4.24
C THR A 118 -17.82 -17.57 -5.46
N GLN A 119 -17.98 -18.86 -5.74
CA GLN A 119 -18.72 -19.42 -6.87
C GLN A 119 -20.07 -18.71 -7.02
N SER A 120 -20.08 -17.61 -7.75
CA SER A 120 -21.27 -17.00 -8.28
C SER A 120 -21.15 -17.30 -9.76
N VAL A 121 -21.73 -18.44 -10.12
CA VAL A 121 -21.85 -18.95 -11.47
C VAL A 121 -22.70 -17.96 -12.25
N GLY A 122 -22.07 -16.88 -12.71
CA GLY A 122 -22.66 -15.89 -13.59
C GLY A 122 -22.50 -16.35 -15.02
N LEU A 123 -23.52 -16.14 -15.84
CA LEU A 123 -23.57 -16.47 -17.28
C LEU A 123 -22.38 -15.96 -18.12
N LEU A 124 -21.55 -15.06 -17.58
CA LEU A 124 -20.34 -14.54 -18.20
C LEU A 124 -19.14 -15.52 -18.13
N ASP A 125 -19.20 -16.55 -17.29
CA ASP A 125 -18.14 -17.56 -17.14
C ASP A 125 -18.06 -18.55 -18.33
N LEU A 126 -19.03 -18.49 -19.25
CA LEU A 126 -19.04 -19.28 -20.50
C LEU A 126 -18.08 -18.74 -21.57
N PHE A 127 -17.64 -17.48 -21.45
CA PHE A 127 -16.81 -16.81 -22.48
C PHE A 127 -15.39 -16.47 -22.02
N ILE A 128 -15.05 -16.73 -20.76
CA ILE A 128 -13.72 -16.50 -20.21
C ILE A 128 -13.07 -17.87 -20.01
N SER A 129 -11.97 -18.13 -20.72
CA SER A 129 -11.14 -19.31 -20.47
C SER A 129 -10.71 -19.31 -19.01
N SER A 130 -11.25 -20.24 -18.24
CA SER A 130 -10.90 -20.48 -16.84
C SER A 130 -9.38 -20.61 -16.71
N ALA A 131 -8.73 -19.70 -15.99
CA ALA A 131 -7.37 -19.90 -15.54
C ALA A 131 -7.40 -20.83 -14.32
N TYR A 132 -7.30 -22.13 -14.58
CA TYR A 132 -7.14 -23.14 -13.54
C TYR A 132 -5.75 -22.99 -12.91
N ALA A 133 -5.67 -22.54 -11.66
CA ALA A 133 -4.51 -22.81 -10.82
C ALA A 133 -4.61 -24.27 -10.38
N GLY A 134 -4.04 -25.18 -11.19
CA GLY A 134 -4.05 -26.60 -10.88
C GLY A 134 -3.28 -26.89 -9.60
N GLU A 135 -3.99 -27.31 -8.55
CA GLU A 135 -3.40 -28.07 -7.46
C GLU A 135 -2.99 -29.44 -8.04
N LEU A 136 -1.69 -29.67 -8.12
CA LEU A 136 -1.15 -30.96 -8.53
C LEU A 136 -1.46 -32.01 -7.44
N PRO A 137 -2.12 -33.13 -7.76
CA PRO A 137 -2.13 -34.28 -6.88
C PRO A 137 -0.70 -34.87 -6.82
N VAL A 138 -0.26 -35.17 -5.60
CA VAL A 138 1.00 -35.86 -5.31
C VAL A 138 0.99 -37.22 -6.02
N ARG A 139 1.65 -37.33 -7.17
CA ARG A 139 2.02 -38.63 -7.73
C ARG A 139 3.35 -38.53 -8.49
N ASN A 140 4.34 -39.20 -7.93
CA ASN A 140 5.70 -39.39 -8.45
C ASN A 140 5.75 -39.55 -9.98
N THR A 141 6.29 -38.56 -10.69
CA THR A 141 7.07 -38.74 -11.94
C THR A 141 7.73 -37.42 -12.38
N GLN A 142 9.01 -37.52 -12.74
CA GLN A 142 9.95 -36.57 -13.38
C GLN A 142 9.56 -35.08 -13.60
N THR A 143 10.42 -34.22 -13.04
CA THR A 143 10.69 -32.77 -13.27
C THR A 143 10.36 -32.15 -14.64
N PRO A 144 9.97 -30.85 -14.65
CA PRO A 144 10.94 -29.77 -14.89
C PRO A 144 11.15 -28.90 -13.64
N GLN A 145 12.38 -28.43 -13.47
CA GLN A 145 12.91 -27.77 -12.26
C GLN A 145 12.13 -26.51 -11.84
N SER A 146 11.14 -26.66 -10.95
CA SER A 146 10.81 -25.61 -9.99
C SER A 146 11.95 -25.55 -8.98
N GLN A 147 12.78 -24.52 -9.03
CA GLN A 147 13.83 -24.33 -8.03
C GLN A 147 13.20 -24.39 -6.63
N PRO A 148 13.76 -25.15 -5.69
CA PRO A 148 13.23 -25.21 -4.33
C PRO A 148 13.33 -23.81 -3.73
N ILE A 149 12.17 -23.23 -3.39
CA ILE A 149 12.09 -21.99 -2.61
C ILE A 149 12.80 -22.27 -1.30
N ARG A 150 14.03 -21.75 -1.17
CA ARG A 150 14.81 -21.84 0.06
C ARG A 150 14.23 -20.82 1.02
N VAL A 151 13.50 -21.29 2.02
CA VAL A 151 13.03 -20.46 3.12
C VAL A 151 14.25 -20.13 4.00
N ALA A 152 14.75 -18.91 3.89
CA ALA A 152 15.80 -18.41 4.77
C ALA A 152 15.21 -18.04 6.15
N GLN A 153 16.04 -18.03 7.19
CA GLN A 153 15.63 -17.66 8.54
C GLN A 153 14.94 -16.28 8.52
N GLY A 154 13.74 -16.22 9.09
CA GLY A 154 12.87 -15.05 9.04
C GLY A 154 13.31 -13.90 9.95
N MET A 155 12.89 -12.68 9.61
CA MET A 155 13.05 -11.47 10.41
C MET A 155 11.86 -11.28 11.35
N GLU A 156 12.10 -10.80 12.58
CA GLU A 156 11.04 -10.48 13.55
C GLU A 156 11.11 -8.99 13.95
N VAL A 157 9.96 -8.32 14.03
CA VAL A 157 9.87 -6.96 14.59
C VAL A 157 9.73 -7.03 16.10
N VAL A 158 10.79 -6.64 16.82
CA VAL A 158 10.85 -6.68 18.29
C VAL A 158 10.01 -5.55 18.89
N CYS A 159 10.19 -4.33 18.37
CA CYS A 159 9.43 -3.16 18.77
C CYS A 159 9.44 -2.11 17.66
N GLN A 160 8.54 -1.12 17.79
CA GLN A 160 8.49 0.05 16.92
C GLN A 160 8.00 1.31 17.64
N SER A 161 8.51 2.47 17.22
CA SER A 161 8.16 3.82 17.69
C SER A 161 7.97 4.74 16.47
N LYS A 162 6.98 5.63 16.48
CA LYS A 162 6.74 6.61 15.42
C LYS A 162 7.26 7.98 15.84
N THR A 163 8.04 8.62 14.98
CA THR A 163 8.55 9.98 15.16
C THR A 163 8.23 10.80 13.91
N LYS A 164 7.15 11.60 13.97
CA LYS A 164 6.62 12.38 12.83
C LYS A 164 6.37 11.48 11.61
N ASP A 165 7.13 11.67 10.54
CA ASP A 165 7.01 10.99 9.24
C ASP A 165 7.95 9.79 9.11
N THR A 166 8.55 9.36 10.22
CA THR A 166 9.45 8.20 10.27
C THR A 166 9.00 7.19 11.32
N ILE A 167 9.26 5.92 11.04
CA ILE A 167 9.08 4.81 11.95
C ILE A 167 10.46 4.28 12.30
N VAL A 168 10.79 4.29 13.58
CA VAL A 168 11.99 3.64 14.12
C VAL A 168 11.58 2.30 14.67
N ARG A 169 12.19 1.22 14.18
CA ARG A 169 11.90 -0.14 14.65
C ARG A 169 13.18 -0.91 14.94
N ILE A 170 13.09 -1.82 15.90
CA ILE A 170 14.14 -2.81 16.16
C ILE A 170 13.70 -4.13 15.56
N VAL A 171 14.50 -4.65 14.63
CA VAL A 171 14.27 -5.94 13.96
C VAL A 171 15.35 -6.93 14.34
N LYS A 172 14.95 -8.18 14.57
CA LYS A 172 15.86 -9.32 14.77
C LYS A 172 15.97 -10.08 13.47
N ASP A 173 17.18 -10.14 12.92
CA ASP A 173 17.47 -10.69 11.60
C ASP A 173 18.76 -11.52 11.69
N GLY A 174 18.68 -12.81 11.37
CA GLY A 174 19.83 -13.73 11.43
C GLY A 174 20.51 -13.80 12.81
N GLY A 175 19.75 -13.64 13.90
CA GLY A 175 20.27 -13.65 15.28
C GLY A 175 20.92 -12.33 15.74
N LYS A 176 21.00 -11.31 14.89
CA LYS A 176 21.43 -9.95 15.24
C LYS A 176 20.24 -9.00 15.28
N CYS A 177 20.37 -7.90 16.02
CA CYS A 177 19.34 -6.87 16.05
C CYS A 177 19.79 -5.60 15.35
N PHE A 178 18.87 -4.97 14.64
CA PHE A 178 19.11 -3.76 13.87
C PHE A 178 18.04 -2.72 14.21
N ARG A 179 18.48 -1.47 14.38
CA ARG A 179 17.61 -0.31 14.38
C ARG A 179 17.44 0.16 12.95
N GLU A 180 16.21 0.20 12.49
CA GLU A 180 15.83 0.71 11.18
C GLU A 180 14.99 1.97 11.31
N THR A 181 15.35 3.01 10.59
CA THR A 181 14.54 4.20 10.39
C THR A 181 13.89 4.10 9.02
N VAL A 182 12.56 4.07 9.00
CA VAL A 182 11.75 3.89 7.79
C VAL A 182 10.97 5.18 7.54
N SER A 183 10.98 5.66 6.31
CA SER A 183 10.09 6.74 5.91
C SER A 183 8.65 6.24 5.83
N LEU A 184 7.73 6.89 6.54
CA LEU A 184 6.30 6.54 6.52
C LEU A 184 5.70 6.66 5.11
N PHE A 185 6.09 7.71 4.37
CA PHE A 185 5.57 7.98 3.04
C PHE A 185 6.33 7.26 1.93
N LYS A 186 7.64 7.03 2.08
CA LYS A 186 8.42 6.35 1.02
C LYS A 186 8.45 4.83 1.18
N GLY A 187 8.26 4.32 2.40
CA GLY A 187 8.44 2.90 2.74
C GLY A 187 9.90 2.43 2.72
N SER A 188 10.84 3.27 2.30
CA SER A 188 12.26 2.96 2.23
C SER A 188 12.90 3.01 3.62
N VAL A 189 13.83 2.08 3.87
CA VAL A 189 14.72 2.15 5.04
C VAL A 189 15.80 3.20 4.78
N GLU A 190 15.74 4.32 5.50
CA GLU A 190 16.67 5.45 5.37
C GLU A 190 17.98 5.20 6.13
N LYS A 191 17.90 4.52 7.28
CA LYS A 191 19.06 4.16 8.09
C LYS A 191 18.86 2.77 8.69
N ARG A 192 19.92 1.95 8.68
CA ARG A 192 19.98 0.66 9.36
C ARG A 192 21.30 0.54 10.11
N GLU A 193 21.25 0.30 11.42
CA GLU A 193 22.44 0.13 12.26
C GLU A 193 22.29 -1.04 13.22
N ALA A 194 23.38 -1.76 13.48
CA ALA A 194 23.38 -2.87 14.42
C ALA A 194 23.27 -2.36 15.85
N VAL A 195 22.38 -2.95 16.65
CA VAL A 195 22.15 -2.57 18.04
C VAL A 195 22.01 -3.81 18.93
N PRO A 196 22.23 -3.70 20.25
CA PRO A 196 21.92 -4.77 21.19
C PRO A 196 20.44 -5.19 21.13
N CYS A 197 20.14 -6.48 21.22
CA CYS A 197 18.76 -6.97 21.11
C CYS A 197 17.83 -6.58 22.28
N ASN A 198 18.38 -6.09 23.39
CA ASN A 198 17.64 -5.53 24.52
C ASN A 198 17.32 -4.03 24.36
N THR A 199 17.68 -3.43 23.23
CA THR A 199 17.38 -2.02 22.93
C THR A 199 15.87 -1.82 22.84
N GLN A 200 15.34 -0.88 23.63
CA GLN A 200 13.93 -0.49 23.55
C GLN A 200 13.69 0.54 22.43
N CYS A 201 12.47 0.53 21.89
CA CYS A 201 11.99 1.54 20.96
C CYS A 201 11.56 2.79 21.73
N GLY A 202 12.53 3.52 22.24
CA GLY A 202 12.35 4.88 22.73
C GLY A 202 12.77 5.88 21.66
N ALA A 203 12.01 6.98 21.55
CA ALA A 203 12.51 8.19 20.92
C ALA A 203 13.81 8.57 21.63
N GLY A 204 14.89 8.72 20.86
CA GLY A 204 16.06 9.44 21.35
C GLY A 204 15.71 10.88 21.68
#